data_AF-A0A7Y0TJ49-F1
#
_entry.id   AF-A0A7Y0TJ49-F1
#
_cell.length_a   1.000
_cell.length_b   1.000
_cell.length_c   1.000
_cell.angle_alpha   90.00
_cell.angle_beta   90.00
_cell.angle_gamma   90.00
#
_symmetry.space_group_name_H-M   'P 1'
#
loop_
_entity.id
_entity.type
_entity.pdbx_description
1 polymer ?
#
loop_
_entity_poly.entity_id
_entity_poly.type
_entity_poly.pdbx_seq_one_letter_code
_entity_poly.pdbx_strand_id
1 'polypeptide(L)'
;MKINIWLITGITGLFLVNHPADTQADIGIGVGRIHINVGDRPHFVIDARPTFIYIPELGYSVAIESPYNFIYFDGYYYISRDGNWYISPHYGGPWDFVSIERLPHAIRAHRWEEIRRFRDREYQKHDRKYWEERNRQDEHDRKDGRDQLHEDNRDRRNDRNR
;
A
#
# COMPACT_ATOMS: atom_id res chain seq x y z
N MET A 1 1.02 -60.44 10.59
CA MET A 1 -0.26 -60.80 11.25
C MET A 1 -0.89 -59.52 11.79
N LYS A 2 -2.17 -59.32 11.43
CA LYS A 2 -3.28 -58.58 12.10
C LYS A 2 -3.06 -57.19 12.73
N ILE A 3 -3.85 -56.26 12.19
CA ILE A 3 -4.25 -54.92 12.62
C ILE A 3 -5.09 -54.98 13.91
N ASN A 4 -5.09 -53.90 14.70
CA ASN A 4 -6.25 -53.19 15.30
C ASN A 4 -5.80 -52.28 16.44
N ILE A 5 -6.18 -50.99 16.44
CA ILE A 5 -6.63 -50.21 17.63
C ILE A 5 -7.26 -48.88 17.17
N TRP A 6 -8.58 -48.83 17.37
CA TRP A 6 -9.49 -47.77 17.84
C TRP A 6 -9.25 -46.26 17.62
N LEU A 7 -10.30 -45.66 17.05
CA LEU A 7 -10.74 -44.27 17.19
C LEU A 7 -10.84 -43.84 18.66
N ILE A 8 -10.25 -42.70 19.01
CA ILE A 8 -10.66 -41.89 20.16
C ILE A 8 -10.88 -40.46 19.70
N THR A 9 -12.15 -40.07 19.72
CA THR A 9 -12.69 -38.72 19.62
C THR A 9 -12.12 -37.84 20.72
N GLY A 10 -11.50 -36.71 20.35
CA GLY A 10 -10.98 -35.71 21.28
C GLY A 10 -11.31 -34.30 20.82
N ILE A 11 -12.45 -33.82 21.31
CA ILE A 11 -12.95 -32.42 21.43
C ILE A 11 -12.01 -31.36 20.84
N THR A 12 -12.36 -30.84 19.66
CA THR A 12 -11.78 -29.61 19.12
C THR A 12 -12.29 -28.42 19.96
N GLY A 13 -11.47 -27.96 20.91
CA GLY A 13 -11.73 -26.72 21.62
C GLY A 13 -11.64 -25.55 20.64
N LEU A 14 -12.77 -24.92 20.31
CA LEU A 14 -12.79 -23.59 19.73
C LEU A 14 -12.29 -22.61 20.79
N PHE A 15 -11.01 -22.23 20.70
CA PHE A 15 -10.57 -20.97 21.28
C PHE A 15 -11.17 -19.83 20.44
N LEU A 16 -12.34 -19.35 20.86
CA LEU A 16 -12.84 -18.03 20.46
C LEU A 16 -11.93 -17.01 21.13
N VAL A 17 -10.87 -16.60 20.43
CA VAL A 17 -10.12 -15.39 20.79
C VAL A 17 -11.08 -14.22 20.61
N ASN A 18 -11.60 -13.72 21.73
CA ASN A 18 -12.20 -12.40 21.81
C ASN A 18 -11.13 -11.39 21.40
N HIS A 19 -11.19 -10.89 20.17
CA HIS A 19 -10.50 -9.66 19.84
C HIS A 19 -11.26 -8.52 20.55
N PRO A 20 -10.63 -7.72 21.40
CA PRO A 20 -11.26 -6.49 21.87
C PRO A 20 -11.56 -5.66 20.62
N ALA A 21 -12.84 -5.35 20.42
CA ALA A 21 -13.23 -4.28 19.52
C ALA A 21 -12.81 -2.98 20.20
N ASP A 22 -11.59 -2.54 19.92
CA ASP A 22 -11.11 -1.23 20.34
C ASP A 22 -12.07 -0.19 19.73
N THR A 23 -12.92 0.36 20.58
CA THR A 23 -13.89 1.39 20.20
C THR A 23 -13.12 2.70 20.11
N GLN A 24 -12.49 2.92 18.96
CA GLN A 24 -11.71 4.10 18.68
C GLN A 24 -12.66 5.21 18.18
N ALA A 25 -12.65 6.36 18.86
CA ALA A 25 -13.42 7.51 18.44
C ALA A 25 -12.86 8.07 17.12
N ASP A 26 -13.64 7.94 16.04
CA ASP A 26 -13.35 8.45 14.69
C ASP A 26 -13.43 9.98 14.70
N ILE A 27 -12.28 10.65 14.77
CA ILE A 27 -12.16 12.07 14.41
C ILE A 27 -11.66 12.11 12.97
N GLY A 28 -12.59 12.06 12.02
CA GLY A 28 -12.29 12.13 10.60
C GLY A 28 -11.96 13.56 10.16
N ILE A 29 -10.72 13.80 9.73
CA ILE A 29 -10.38 15.00 8.96
C ILE A 29 -10.52 14.66 7.48
N GLY A 30 -11.51 15.27 6.82
CA GLY A 30 -11.75 15.07 5.39
C GLY A 30 -10.77 15.88 4.55
N VAL A 31 -9.91 15.19 3.80
CA VAL A 31 -9.14 15.77 2.68
C VAL A 31 -9.58 14.98 1.44
N GLY A 32 -10.52 15.53 0.67
CA GLY A 32 -11.20 14.79 -0.39
C GLY A 32 -12.20 13.73 0.14
N ARG A 33 -12.64 12.80 -0.72
CA ARG A 33 -13.66 11.77 -0.42
C ARG A 33 -13.21 10.71 0.61
N ILE A 34 -12.04 10.85 1.20
CA ILE A 34 -11.44 9.87 2.10
C ILE A 34 -11.47 10.40 3.52
N HIS A 35 -12.07 9.61 4.42
CA HIS A 35 -12.14 9.91 5.84
C HIS A 35 -11.01 9.18 6.57
N ILE A 36 -10.04 9.93 7.08
CA ILE A 36 -8.83 9.43 7.74
C ILE A 36 -9.08 9.31 9.25
N ASN A 37 -8.93 8.11 9.83
CA ASN A 37 -9.03 7.93 11.28
C ASN A 37 -7.72 8.37 11.95
N VAL A 38 -7.79 9.40 12.80
CA VAL A 38 -6.61 10.03 13.44
C VAL A 38 -6.22 9.34 14.77
N GLY A 39 -6.93 8.27 15.18
CA GLY A 39 -6.92 7.76 16.57
C GLY A 39 -5.78 6.83 17.00
N ASP A 40 -5.09 6.14 16.10
CA ASP A 40 -3.87 5.35 16.41
C ASP A 40 -3.18 5.05 15.07
N ARG A 41 -2.11 5.80 14.77
CA ARG A 41 -1.44 5.71 13.47
C ARG A 41 -0.46 4.54 13.53
N PRO A 42 -0.56 3.54 12.65
CA PRO A 42 0.42 2.46 12.61
C PRO A 42 1.83 3.02 12.36
N HIS A 43 2.74 2.65 13.26
CA HIS A 43 4.14 3.05 13.20
C HIS A 43 4.95 2.03 12.39
N PHE A 44 4.83 2.06 11.06
CA PHE A 44 5.83 1.44 10.20
C PHE A 44 6.26 2.42 9.10
N VAL A 45 7.58 2.52 8.91
CA VAL A 45 8.19 3.40 7.92
C VAL A 45 8.67 2.55 6.75
N ILE A 46 8.48 3.06 5.55
CA ILE A 46 8.93 2.41 4.31
C ILE A 46 10.12 3.19 3.79
N ASP A 47 11.30 2.61 3.97
CA ASP A 47 12.57 3.32 3.71
C ASP A 47 12.88 3.46 2.21
N ALA A 48 12.37 2.54 1.39
CA ALA A 48 12.60 2.52 -0.05
C ALA A 48 11.31 2.76 -0.83
N ARG A 49 11.34 3.74 -1.75
CA ARG A 49 10.21 4.01 -2.65
C ARG A 49 9.99 2.81 -3.57
N PRO A 50 8.80 2.21 -3.58
CA PRO A 50 8.50 1.11 -4.50
C PRO A 50 8.49 1.58 -5.95
N THR A 51 8.79 0.65 -6.86
CA THR A 51 8.54 0.80 -8.29
C THR A 51 7.11 0.38 -8.60
N PHE A 52 6.43 1.12 -9.46
CA PHE A 52 5.02 0.91 -9.77
C PHE A 52 4.78 0.58 -11.24
N ILE A 53 3.89 -0.38 -11.48
CA ILE A 53 3.35 -0.69 -12.81
C ILE A 53 1.89 -0.23 -12.87
N TYR A 54 1.54 0.54 -13.90
CA TYR A 54 0.14 0.90 -14.16
C TYR A 54 -0.59 -0.29 -14.76
N ILE A 55 -1.77 -0.61 -14.24
CA ILE A 55 -2.61 -1.70 -14.72
C ILE A 55 -3.86 -1.11 -15.38
N PRO A 56 -3.93 -1.08 -16.72
CA PRO A 56 -5.05 -0.46 -17.44
C PRO A 56 -6.42 -1.02 -17.06
N GLU A 57 -6.50 -2.33 -16.82
CA GLU A 57 -7.75 -3.02 -16.47
C GLU A 57 -8.30 -2.60 -15.09
N LEU A 58 -7.43 -2.11 -14.19
CA LEU A 58 -7.78 -1.71 -12.84
C LEU A 58 -7.86 -0.18 -12.66
N GLY A 59 -7.19 0.58 -13.54
CA GLY A 59 -7.16 2.04 -13.47
C GLY A 59 -6.25 2.59 -12.38
N TYR A 60 -5.33 1.79 -11.86
CA TYR A 60 -4.36 2.20 -10.85
C TYR A 60 -3.02 1.48 -11.00
N SER A 61 -2.01 1.99 -10.30
CA SER A 61 -0.68 1.39 -10.30
C SER A 61 -0.46 0.50 -9.09
N VAL A 62 0.27 -0.60 -9.27
CA VAL A 62 0.59 -1.57 -8.21
C VAL A 62 2.09 -1.70 -8.10
N ALA A 63 2.61 -1.87 -6.89
CA ALA A 63 4.06 -2.05 -6.75
C ALA A 63 4.54 -3.42 -7.26
N ILE A 64 5.70 -3.38 -7.89
CA ILE A 64 6.53 -4.54 -8.21
C ILE A 64 7.74 -4.55 -7.30
N GLU A 65 8.28 -5.74 -7.04
CA GLU A 65 9.53 -5.94 -6.27
C GLU A 65 9.53 -5.31 -4.87
N SER A 66 8.34 -5.09 -4.29
CA SER A 66 8.16 -4.58 -2.93
C SER A 66 7.75 -5.71 -1.98
N PRO A 67 8.24 -5.73 -0.73
CA PRO A 67 7.72 -6.64 0.29
C PRO A 67 6.30 -6.30 0.73
N TYR A 68 5.79 -5.11 0.35
CA TYR A 68 4.46 -4.64 0.70
C TYR A 68 3.53 -4.61 -0.51
N ASN A 69 2.26 -4.84 -0.23
CA ASN A 69 1.17 -4.85 -1.20
C ASN A 69 0.68 -3.42 -1.48
N PHE A 70 1.49 -2.67 -2.22
CA PHE A 70 1.22 -1.26 -2.52
C PHE A 70 0.29 -1.08 -3.72
N ILE A 71 -0.62 -0.12 -3.60
CA ILE A 71 -1.41 0.46 -4.68
C ILE A 71 -1.18 1.97 -4.66
N TYR A 72 -0.97 2.58 -5.83
CA TYR A 72 -1.00 4.02 -6.02
C TYR A 72 -2.23 4.39 -6.85
N PHE A 73 -3.14 5.14 -6.25
CA PHE A 73 -4.41 5.53 -6.85
C PHE A 73 -4.83 6.91 -6.37
N ASP A 74 -5.20 7.78 -7.30
CA ASP A 74 -5.74 9.13 -7.05
C ASP A 74 -4.85 9.99 -6.12
N GLY A 75 -3.53 9.89 -6.29
CA GLY A 75 -2.55 10.66 -5.49
C GLY A 75 -2.24 10.07 -4.12
N TYR A 76 -2.87 8.95 -3.74
CA TYR A 76 -2.63 8.27 -2.47
C TYR A 76 -1.98 6.90 -2.65
N TYR A 77 -1.21 6.51 -1.65
CA TYR A 77 -0.66 5.18 -1.49
C TYR A 77 -1.54 4.37 -0.55
N TYR A 78 -1.85 3.14 -0.94
CA TYR A 78 -2.57 2.17 -0.14
C TYR A 78 -1.70 0.95 0.10
N ILE A 79 -1.78 0.39 1.31
CA ILE A 79 -1.14 -0.89 1.66
C ILE A 79 -2.19 -1.84 2.21
N SER A 80 -2.20 -3.06 1.69
CA SER A 80 -2.92 -4.20 2.29
C SER A 80 -1.96 -5.06 3.11
N ARG A 81 -2.07 -5.04 4.43
CA ARG A 81 -1.21 -5.81 5.35
C ARG A 81 -2.03 -6.42 6.47
N ASP A 82 -1.85 -7.72 6.69
CA ASP A 82 -2.49 -8.48 7.78
C ASP A 82 -4.02 -8.34 7.81
N GLY A 83 -4.65 -8.24 6.63
CA GLY A 83 -6.09 -8.05 6.46
C GLY A 83 -6.58 -6.61 6.64
N ASN A 84 -5.69 -5.69 7.05
CA ASN A 84 -5.98 -4.28 7.24
C ASN A 84 -5.50 -3.45 6.04
N TRP A 85 -6.16 -2.30 5.86
CA TRP A 85 -5.80 -1.33 4.85
C TRP A 85 -5.30 -0.05 5.48
N TYR A 86 -4.27 0.49 4.84
CA TYR A 86 -3.62 1.72 5.25
C TYR A 86 -3.52 2.68 4.07
N ILE A 87 -3.64 3.97 4.34
CA ILE A 87 -3.52 5.02 3.34
C ILE A 87 -2.48 6.06 3.78
N SER A 88 -1.76 6.62 2.81
CA SER A 88 -0.87 7.75 3.03
C SER A 88 -0.74 8.60 1.76
N PRO A 89 -0.61 9.94 1.86
CA PRO A 89 -0.22 10.77 0.72
C PRO A 89 1.24 10.55 0.28
N HIS A 90 2.05 9.87 1.08
CA HIS A 90 3.46 9.58 0.80
C HIS A 90 3.78 8.09 0.99
N TYR A 91 4.57 7.50 0.08
CA TYR A 91 4.93 6.08 0.14
C TYR A 91 5.64 5.68 1.44
N GLY A 92 6.27 6.63 2.14
CA GLY A 92 6.99 6.40 3.40
C GLY A 92 6.11 6.50 4.65
N GLY A 93 4.84 6.88 4.50
CA GLY A 93 3.97 7.30 5.60
C GLY A 93 3.96 8.83 5.80
N PRO A 94 3.25 9.35 6.81
CA PRO A 94 2.55 8.60 7.87
C PRO A 94 1.36 7.81 7.33
N TRP A 95 1.16 6.62 7.88
CA TRP A 95 0.07 5.74 7.50
C TRP A 95 -1.12 5.94 8.41
N ASP A 96 -2.31 5.92 7.82
CA ASP A 96 -3.58 5.98 8.53
C ASP A 96 -4.41 4.74 8.20
N PHE A 97 -5.14 4.22 9.17
CA PHE A 97 -6.06 3.11 8.95
C PHE A 97 -7.25 3.54 8.08
N VAL A 98 -7.62 2.69 7.13
CA VAL A 98 -8.84 2.85 6.33
C VAL A 98 -9.63 1.55 6.35
N SER A 99 -10.91 1.64 6.68
CA SER A 99 -11.81 0.49 6.64
C SER A 99 -12.12 0.08 5.20
N ILE A 100 -12.47 -1.18 4.98
CA ILE A 100 -12.77 -1.69 3.62
C ILE A 100 -13.91 -0.90 2.98
N GLU A 101 -14.92 -0.46 3.74
CA GLU A 101 -16.07 0.30 3.26
C GLU A 101 -15.69 1.70 2.77
N ARG A 102 -14.62 2.28 3.32
CA ARG A 102 -14.10 3.60 2.96
C ARG A 102 -13.06 3.54 1.83
N LEU A 103 -12.62 2.36 1.43
CA LEU A 103 -11.73 2.23 0.28
C LEU A 103 -12.42 2.72 -1.01
N PRO A 104 -11.66 3.31 -1.94
CA PRO A 104 -12.16 3.56 -3.27
C PRO A 104 -12.76 2.29 -3.87
N HIS A 105 -13.90 2.44 -4.55
CA HIS A 105 -14.60 1.30 -5.17
C HIS A 105 -13.68 0.48 -6.08
N ALA A 106 -12.82 1.15 -6.85
CA ALA A 106 -11.86 0.50 -7.74
C ALA A 106 -10.95 -0.49 -7.00
N ILE A 107 -10.52 -0.17 -5.78
CA ILE A 107 -9.66 -1.02 -4.96
C ILE A 107 -10.52 -2.11 -4.27
N ARG A 108 -11.64 -1.71 -3.65
CA ARG A 108 -12.53 -2.62 -2.92
C ARG A 108 -13.14 -3.72 -3.78
N ALA A 109 -13.32 -3.46 -5.08
CA ALA A 109 -13.96 -4.41 -6.00
C ALA A 109 -13.13 -5.69 -6.22
N HIS A 110 -11.83 -5.67 -5.92
CA HIS A 110 -10.91 -6.75 -6.20
C HIS A 110 -10.24 -7.27 -4.93
N ARG A 111 -10.15 -8.60 -4.79
CA ARG A 111 -9.29 -9.19 -3.75
C ARG A 111 -7.84 -9.01 -4.13
N TRP A 112 -6.96 -8.98 -3.14
CA TRP A 112 -5.53 -8.80 -3.39
C TRP A 112 -4.93 -9.86 -4.34
N GLU A 113 -5.39 -11.11 -4.26
CA GLU A 113 -4.94 -12.17 -5.17
C GLU A 113 -5.30 -11.89 -6.63
N GLU A 114 -6.43 -11.24 -6.87
CA GLU A 114 -6.84 -10.83 -8.21
C GLU A 114 -5.98 -9.68 -8.74
N ILE A 115 -5.73 -8.67 -7.91
CA ILE A 115 -4.84 -7.55 -8.23
C ILE A 115 -3.44 -8.06 -8.60
N ARG A 116 -2.91 -9.02 -7.83
CA ARG A 116 -1.62 -9.67 -8.14
C ARG A 116 -1.63 -10.35 -9.51
N ARG A 117 -2.71 -11.06 -9.87
CA ARG A 117 -2.81 -11.70 -11.20
C ARG A 117 -2.78 -10.69 -12.34
N PHE A 118 -3.50 -9.58 -12.20
CA PHE A 118 -3.46 -8.51 -13.21
C PHE A 118 -2.06 -7.89 -13.32
N ARG A 119 -1.44 -7.59 -12.16
CA ARG A 119 -0.07 -7.06 -12.11
C ARG A 119 0.92 -8.00 -12.78
N ASP A 120 0.88 -9.28 -12.44
CA ASP A 120 1.84 -10.26 -12.96
C ASP A 120 1.65 -10.48 -14.46
N ARG A 121 0.40 -10.46 -14.95
CA ARG A 121 0.10 -10.48 -16.39
C ARG A 121 0.66 -9.25 -17.09
N GLU A 122 0.44 -8.05 -16.55
CA GLU A 122 0.94 -6.81 -17.13
C GLU A 122 2.48 -6.76 -17.12
N TYR A 123 3.09 -7.21 -16.03
CA TYR A 123 4.54 -7.33 -15.91
C TYR A 123 5.12 -8.28 -16.98
N GLN A 124 4.44 -9.39 -17.27
CA GLN A 124 4.84 -10.37 -18.27
C GLN A 124 4.66 -9.91 -19.73
N LYS A 125 3.83 -8.89 -20.00
CA LYS A 125 3.64 -8.39 -21.38
C LYS A 125 4.90 -7.78 -21.97
N HIS A 126 5.81 -7.32 -21.12
CA HIS A 126 7.03 -6.64 -21.52
C HIS A 126 8.26 -7.46 -21.16
N ASP A 127 9.31 -7.32 -21.97
CA ASP A 127 10.59 -7.95 -21.68
C ASP A 127 11.31 -7.25 -20.51
N ARG A 128 12.37 -7.90 -20.01
CA ARG A 128 13.17 -7.35 -18.91
C ARG A 128 13.76 -5.98 -19.25
N LYS A 129 14.16 -5.75 -20.50
CA LYS A 129 14.82 -4.52 -20.94
C LYS A 129 13.88 -3.32 -20.85
N TYR A 130 12.61 -3.50 -21.22
CA TYR A 130 11.58 -2.48 -21.05
C TYR A 130 11.45 -2.03 -19.59
N TRP A 131 11.38 -2.99 -18.66
CA TRP A 131 11.30 -2.68 -17.23
C TRP A 131 12.57 -2.01 -16.71
N GLU A 132 13.76 -2.47 -17.13
CA GLU A 132 15.03 -1.83 -16.76
C GLU A 132 15.12 -0.37 -17.23
N GLU A 133 14.66 -0.08 -18.45
CA GLU A 133 14.66 1.27 -19.01
C GLU A 133 13.65 2.18 -18.32
N ARG A 134 12.42 1.68 -18.10
CA ARG A 134 11.40 2.39 -17.34
C ARG A 134 11.85 2.70 -15.92
N ASN A 135 12.46 1.74 -15.23
CA ASN A 135 12.97 1.95 -13.87
C ASN A 135 14.09 3.00 -13.84
N ARG A 136 14.96 3.01 -14.86
CA ARG A 136 16.00 4.05 -15.01
C ARG A 136 15.40 5.44 -15.26
N GLN A 137 14.35 5.55 -16.06
CA GLN A 137 13.62 6.80 -16.27
C GLN A 137 12.97 7.28 -14.96
N ASP A 138 12.28 6.39 -14.25
CA ASP A 138 11.70 6.68 -12.94
C ASP A 138 12.75 7.18 -11.94
N GLU A 139 13.96 6.60 -11.96
CA GLU A 139 15.09 7.05 -11.12
C GLU A 139 15.63 8.42 -11.53
N HIS A 140 15.69 8.70 -12.82
CA HIS A 140 16.12 10.00 -13.35
C HIS A 140 15.15 11.10 -12.94
N ASP A 141 13.85 10.90 -13.16
CA ASP A 141 12.80 11.84 -12.80
C ASP A 141 12.78 12.11 -11.27
N ARG A 142 13.08 11.08 -10.46
CA ARG A 142 13.23 11.22 -9.00
C ARG A 142 14.40 12.13 -8.62
N LYS A 143 15.50 12.07 -9.36
CA LYS A 143 16.70 12.87 -9.10
C LYS A 143 16.47 14.32 -9.48
N ASP A 144 15.93 14.57 -10.67
CA ASP A 144 15.67 15.91 -11.18
C ASP A 144 14.71 16.70 -10.28
N GLY A 145 13.64 16.07 -9.80
CA GLY A 145 12.69 16.71 -8.90
C GLY A 145 13.32 17.09 -7.54
N ARG A 146 14.28 16.31 -7.04
CA ARG A 146 15.00 16.62 -5.80
C ARG A 146 15.90 17.85 -5.98
N ASP A 147 16.58 17.94 -7.11
CA ASP A 147 17.51 19.03 -7.40
C ASP A 147 16.76 20.36 -7.55
N GLN A 148 15.62 20.35 -8.24
CA GLN A 148 14.74 21.54 -8.37
C GLN A 148 14.23 22.06 -7.02
N LEU A 149 13.81 21.17 -6.11
CA LEU A 149 13.39 21.57 -4.76
C LEU A 149 14.54 22.18 -3.95
N HIS A 150 15.77 21.72 -4.17
CA HIS A 150 16.95 22.25 -3.48
C HIS A 150 17.32 23.64 -3.99
N GLU A 151 17.12 23.90 -5.28
CA GLU A 151 17.37 25.19 -5.92
C GLU A 151 16.34 26.25 -5.50
N ASP A 152 15.03 25.96 -5.59
CA ASP A 152 13.96 26.88 -5.13
C ASP A 152 14.15 27.27 -3.65
N ASN A 153 14.58 26.33 -2.81
CA ASN A 153 14.82 26.62 -1.39
C ASN A 153 16.06 27.50 -1.16
N ARG A 154 17.07 27.45 -2.04
CA ARG A 154 18.22 28.38 -2.00
C ARG A 154 17.78 29.79 -2.40
N ASP A 155 16.99 29.92 -3.45
CA ASP A 155 16.51 31.21 -3.93
C ASP A 155 15.64 31.90 -2.87
N ARG A 156 14.69 31.17 -2.27
CA ARG A 156 13.86 31.70 -1.17
C ARG A 156 14.63 32.07 0.09
N ARG A 157 15.82 31.49 0.32
CA ARG A 157 16.70 31.90 1.43
C ARG A 157 17.45 33.18 1.10
N ASN A 158 17.91 33.35 -0.13
CA ASN A 158 18.56 34.57 -0.57
C ASN A 158 17.60 35.77 -0.55
N ASP A 159 16.34 35.59 -0.96
CA ASP A 159 15.34 36.66 -0.91
C ASP A 159 14.97 37.12 0.51
N ARG A 160 15.03 36.21 1.49
CA ARG A 160 14.78 36.54 2.90
C ARG A 160 15.93 37.27 3.58
N ASN A 161 17.12 37.26 3.00
CA ASN A 161 18.32 37.84 3.59
C ASN A 161 18.68 39.21 2.98
N ARG A 162 17.74 39.82 2.23
CA ARG A 162 17.87 41.09 1.53
C ARG A 162 16.82 42.07 2.01
#